data_AF-A0A7J9YZI1-F1
#
_entry.id   AF-A0A7J9YZI1-F1
#
_cell.length_a   1.000
_cell.length_b   1.000
_cell.length_c   1.000
_cell.angle_alpha   90.00
_cell.angle_beta   90.00
_cell.angle_gamma   90.00
#
_symmetry.space_group_name_H-M   'P 1'
#
loop_
_entity.id
_entity.type
_entity.pdbx_description
1 polymer ?
#
loop_
_entity_poly.entity_id
_entity_poly.type
_entity_poly.pdbx_seq_one_letter_code
_entity_poly.pdbx_strand_id
1 'polypeptide(L)' 'RRARWKGQAPALVSCPQCRESKLPHRACPTCGTYGIRGKRRQVVEPA' A
#
# COMPACT_ATOMS: atom_id res chain seq x y z
N ARG A 1 14.09 -30.90 -5.12
CA ARG A 1 12.82 -30.56 -4.40
C ARG A 1 12.59 -29.04 -4.23
N ARG A 2 13.60 -28.23 -3.88
CA ARG A 2 13.45 -26.77 -3.63
C ARG A 2 13.52 -25.85 -4.86
N ALA A 3 13.71 -26.38 -6.08
CA ALA A 3 13.85 -25.56 -7.29
C ALA A 3 12.67 -24.61 -7.57
N ARG A 4 11.46 -24.94 -7.08
CA ARG A 4 10.24 -24.12 -7.23
C ARG A 4 9.93 -23.23 -6.03
N TRP A 5 10.79 -23.20 -5.02
CA TRP A 5 10.61 -22.33 -3.85
C TRP A 5 11.14 -20.93 -4.17
N LYS A 6 10.43 -20.24 -5.06
CA LYS A 6 10.74 -18.87 -5.46
C LYS A 6 9.63 -17.97 -4.94
N GLY A 7 10.00 -16.96 -4.14
CA GLY A 7 9.09 -15.89 -3.77
C GLY A 7 8.88 -14.96 -4.96
N GLN A 8 7.69 -14.39 -5.09
CA GLN A 8 7.40 -13.34 -6.06
C GLN A 8 7.31 -12.00 -5.32
N ALA A 9 7.81 -10.95 -5.96
CA ALA A 9 7.65 -9.60 -5.44
C ALA A 9 6.16 -9.21 -5.48
N PRO A 10 5.64 -8.54 -4.43
CA PRO A 10 4.28 -8.07 -4.43
C PRO A 10 4.09 -6.93 -5.43
N ALA A 11 2.90 -6.87 -6.04
CA ALA A 11 2.52 -5.74 -6.86
C ALA A 11 2.24 -4.51 -6.00
N LEU A 12 2.87 -3.39 -6.36
CA LEU A 12 2.71 -2.10 -5.67
C LEU A 12 2.00 -1.10 -6.60
N VAL A 13 1.24 -0.20 -5.99
CA VAL A 13 0.51 0.88 -6.67
C VAL A 13 0.88 2.22 -6.03
N SER A 14 0.84 3.30 -6.80
CA SER A 14 1.13 4.65 -6.26
C SER A 14 -0.03 5.16 -5.40
N CYS A 15 0.29 5.73 -4.24
CA CYS A 15 -0.68 6.36 -3.37
C CYS A 15 -1.21 7.67 -3.97
N PRO A 16 -2.53 7.87 -4.06
CA PRO A 16 -3.10 9.08 -4.65
C PRO A 16 -2.86 10.35 -3.81
N GLN A 17 -2.35 10.24 -2.58
CA GLN A 17 -2.13 11.36 -1.66
C GLN A 17 -0.64 11.76 -1.61
N CYS A 18 0.24 10.84 -1.23
CA CYS A 18 1.68 11.09 -1.08
C CYS A 18 2.52 10.58 -2.25
N ARG A 19 1.93 9.90 -3.25
CA ARG A 19 2.60 9.25 -4.41
C ARG A 19 3.57 8.13 -4.08
N GLU A 20 3.72 7.80 -2.80
CA GLU A 20 4.53 6.67 -2.35
C GLU A 20 3.95 5.32 -2.79
N SER A 21 4.83 4.34 -2.96
CA SER A 21 4.44 2.97 -3.26
C SER A 21 3.65 2.35 -2.10
N LYS A 22 2.52 1.71 -2.40
CA LYS A 22 1.70 1.00 -1.42
C LYS A 22 1.10 -0.28 -2.00
N LEU A 23 0.71 -1.18 -1.11
CA LEU A 23 -0.05 -2.35 -1.51
C LEU A 23 -1.49 -1.97 -1.91
N PRO A 24 -2.05 -2.62 -2.94
CA PRO A 24 -3.47 -2.47 -3.26
C PRO A 24 -4.33 -2.95 -2.08
N HIS A 25 -5.50 -2.34 -1.90
CA HIS A 25 -6.45 -2.63 -0.81
C HIS A 25 -5.91 -2.51 0.62
N ARG A 26 -4.72 -1.90 0.83
CA ARG A 26 -4.19 -1.55 2.16
C ARG A 26 -4.11 -0.04 2.37
N ALA A 27 -4.14 0.37 3.63
CA ALA A 27 -3.81 1.74 4.02
C ALA A 27 -2.36 2.04 3.59
N CYS A 28 -2.10 3.29 3.19
CA CYS A 28 -0.75 3.71 2.86
C CYS A 28 0.10 3.73 4.14
N PRO A 29 1.29 3.07 4.15
CA PRO A 29 2.13 3.02 5.35
C PRO A 29 2.76 4.38 5.68
N THR A 30 2.92 5.28 4.71
CA THR A 30 3.57 6.58 4.94
C THR A 30 2.59 7.67 5.37
N CYS A 31 1.41 7.75 4.76
CA CYS A 31 0.44 8.79 5.11
C CYS A 31 -0.80 8.29 5.87
N GLY A 32 -0.86 6.99 6.21
CA GLY A 32 -1.95 6.40 7.00
C GLY A 32 -3.33 6.40 6.34
N THR A 33 -3.44 6.86 5.08
CA THR A 33 -4.74 7.00 4.41
C THR A 33 -5.16 5.75 3.63
N TYR A 34 -6.45 5.43 3.72
CA TYR A 34 -7.13 4.42 2.91
C TYR A 34 -8.32 5.05 2.19
N GLY A 35 -8.42 4.84 0.87
CA GLY A 35 -9.53 5.29 0.04
C GLY A 35 -9.15 6.25 -1.08
N ILE A 36 -10.13 6.56 -1.93
CA ILE A 36 -10.01 7.43 -3.12
C ILE A 36 -10.28 8.89 -2.75
N ARG A 37 -9.95 9.83 -3.65
CA ARG A 37 -9.87 11.28 -3.35
C ARG A 37 -11.06 11.86 -2.58
N GLY A 38 -12.30 11.41 -2.81
CA GLY A 38 -13.51 11.89 -2.12
C GLY A 38 -13.99 11.07 -0.90
N LYS A 39 -13.35 9.93 -0.59
CA LYS A 39 -13.66 9.09 0.58
C LYS A 39 -12.37 8.58 1.21
N ARG A 40 -11.58 9.49 1.79
CA ARG A 40 -10.33 9.14 2.50
C ARG A 40 -10.65 8.95 3.98
N ARG A 41 -10.28 7.79 4.54
CA ARG A 41 -10.24 7.57 5.98
C ARG A 41 -8.77 7.55 6.41
N GLN A 42 -8.42 8.34 7.42
CA GLN A 42 -7.17 8.18 8.14
C GLN A 42 -7.34 6.96 9.05
N VAL A 43 -6.50 5.96 8.83
CA VAL A 43 -6.54 4.68 9.57
C VAL A 43 -5.43 4.63 10.64
N VAL A 44 -4.38 5.43 10.46
CA VAL A 44 -3.23 5.52 11.38
C VAL A 44 -2.81 6.98 11.48
N GLU A 45 -2.42 7.43 12.67
CA GLU A 45 -1.66 8.68 12.80
C GLU A 45 -0.28 8.47 12.16
N PRO A 46 0.15 9.36 11.25
CA PRO A 46 1.50 9.29 10.70
C PRO A 46 2.49 9.59 11.83
N ALA A 47 3.46 8.70 12.03
CA ALA A 47 4.60 8.95 12.90
C ALA A 47 5.50 10.06 12.32
#